data_AF-A0A7C3QGU1-F1
#
_entry.id   AF-A0A7C3QGU1-F1
#
_cell.length_a   1.000
_cell.length_b   1.000
_cell.length_c   1.000
_cell.angle_alpha   90.00
_cell.angle_beta   90.00
_cell.angle_gamma   90.00
#
_symmetry.space_group_name_H-M   'P 1'
#
loop_
_entity.id
_entity.type
_entity.pdbx_description
1 polymer ?
#
loop_
_entity_poly.entity_id
_entity_poly.type
_entity_poly.pdbx_seq_one_letter_code
_entity_poly.pdbx_strand_id
1 'polypeptide(L)'
;MKKTLLFFVATTAVTLASTGAELLEKKCASCHMLEAPEFHQIPTLKAPAMDAVVFHINLAMQNDKEKKDFIVDYVLSPDTSKSVCESNKVSQFGVMPSQKGDVTKEELALIATEMLEQYPHKSFKTMIKEMQKNDKINALKGSPFLVNSEGLPHMTKLLIQNWDKAKLGLTSEQKEKLLLVRKETLSAVKKIKQQLKPLE
;
A
#
# COMPACT_ATOMS: atom_id res chain seq x y z
N MET A 1 71.98 -21.99 -27.08
CA MET A 1 70.80 -21.20 -27.50
C MET A 1 69.58 -21.68 -26.71
N LYS A 2 69.25 -21.04 -25.58
CA LYS A 2 68.05 -21.37 -24.78
C LYS A 2 66.92 -20.44 -25.22
N LYS A 3 65.92 -20.98 -25.90
CA LYS A 3 64.70 -20.24 -26.28
C LYS A 3 63.76 -20.23 -25.08
N THR A 4 63.67 -19.10 -24.40
CA THR A 4 62.68 -18.87 -23.34
C THR A 4 61.34 -18.56 -24.01
N LEU A 5 60.40 -19.50 -23.97
CA LEU A 5 59.04 -19.33 -24.48
C LEU A 5 58.22 -18.62 -23.38
N LEU A 6 57.89 -17.34 -23.60
CA LEU A 6 57.05 -16.55 -22.71
C LEU A 6 55.58 -16.84 -23.03
N PHE A 7 54.90 -17.61 -22.17
CA PHE A 7 53.46 -17.85 -22.28
C PHE A 7 52.70 -16.66 -21.66
N PHE A 8 52.01 -15.88 -22.49
CA PHE A 8 51.13 -14.80 -22.05
C PHE A 8 49.76 -15.42 -21.71
N VAL A 9 49.49 -15.65 -20.42
CA VAL A 9 48.17 -16.11 -19.96
C VAL A 9 47.24 -14.90 -19.89
N ALA A 10 46.35 -14.77 -20.87
CA ALA A 10 45.27 -13.80 -20.83
C ALA A 10 44.20 -14.26 -19.84
N THR A 11 44.17 -13.68 -18.64
CA THR A 11 43.07 -13.84 -17.68
C THR A 11 41.87 -13.03 -18.16
N THR A 12 40.96 -13.66 -18.89
CA THR A 12 39.60 -13.14 -19.10
C THR A 12 38.87 -13.17 -17.76
N ALA A 13 38.72 -12.00 -17.13
CA ALA A 13 37.83 -11.83 -15.99
C ALA A 13 36.38 -12.00 -16.46
N VAL A 14 35.78 -13.14 -16.15
CA VAL A 14 34.34 -13.35 -16.32
C VAL A 14 33.65 -12.52 -15.24
N THR A 15 33.06 -11.39 -15.62
CA THR A 15 32.19 -10.63 -14.72
C THR A 15 30.93 -11.46 -14.50
N LEU A 16 30.74 -12.02 -13.30
CA LEU A 16 29.47 -12.62 -12.93
C LEU A 16 28.40 -11.52 -12.91
N ALA A 17 27.45 -11.60 -13.83
CA ALA A 17 26.26 -10.75 -13.79
C ALA A 17 25.37 -11.21 -12.64
N SER A 18 25.07 -10.31 -11.70
CA SER A 18 24.15 -10.58 -10.60
C SER A 18 22.72 -10.73 -11.12
N THR A 19 21.96 -11.67 -10.56
CA THR A 19 20.55 -11.86 -10.93
C THR A 19 19.63 -10.81 -10.28
N GLY A 20 18.42 -10.64 -10.81
CA GLY A 20 17.42 -9.74 -10.21
C GLY A 20 17.09 -10.11 -8.76
N ALA A 21 16.92 -11.40 -8.48
CA ALA A 21 16.72 -11.94 -7.14
C ALA A 21 17.88 -11.61 -6.17
N GLU A 22 19.14 -11.86 -6.58
CA GLU A 22 20.32 -11.56 -5.75
C GLU A 22 20.44 -10.06 -5.46
N LEU A 23 20.17 -9.22 -6.46
CA LEU A 23 20.19 -7.76 -6.30
C LEU A 23 19.06 -7.30 -5.37
N LEU A 24 17.86 -7.85 -5.52
CA LEU A 24 16.71 -7.53 -4.67
C LEU A 24 16.99 -7.88 -3.21
N GLU A 25 17.51 -9.08 -2.94
CA GLU A 25 17.90 -9.51 -1.60
C GLU A 25 18.97 -8.59 -1.01
N LYS A 26 20.07 -8.39 -1.74
CA LYS A 26 21.22 -7.62 -1.26
C LYS A 26 20.90 -6.13 -1.01
N LYS A 27 20.05 -5.52 -1.85
CA LYS A 27 19.81 -4.07 -1.82
C LYS A 27 18.54 -3.68 -1.07
N CYS A 28 17.53 -4.55 -1.00
CA CYS A 28 16.20 -4.18 -0.50
C CYS A 28 15.78 -4.92 0.78
N ALA A 29 16.33 -6.12 1.04
CA ALA A 29 15.88 -6.96 2.17
C ALA A 29 16.26 -6.41 3.56
N SER A 30 17.14 -5.40 3.63
CA SER A 30 17.48 -4.72 4.89
C SER A 30 16.28 -3.99 5.51
N CYS A 31 15.30 -3.61 4.69
CA CYS A 31 14.11 -2.88 5.11
C CYS A 31 12.82 -3.59 4.70
N HIS A 32 12.76 -4.10 3.47
CA HIS A 32 11.57 -4.73 2.91
C HIS A 32 11.59 -6.23 3.20
N MET A 33 10.49 -6.74 3.76
CA MET A 33 10.28 -8.18 3.85
C MET A 33 9.97 -8.74 2.45
N LEU A 34 10.71 -9.76 2.06
CA LEU A 34 10.59 -10.42 0.76
C LEU A 34 9.66 -11.63 0.83
N GLU A 35 9.37 -12.12 2.02
CA GLU A 35 8.40 -13.16 2.27
C GLU A 35 7.00 -12.54 2.49
N ALA A 36 5.96 -13.34 2.22
CA ALA A 36 4.60 -12.91 2.51
C ALA A 36 4.42 -12.72 4.03
N PRO A 37 4.01 -11.52 4.50
CA PRO A 37 3.78 -11.27 5.91
C PRO A 37 2.62 -12.11 6.46
N GLU A 38 2.80 -12.64 7.66
CA GLU A 38 1.68 -12.99 8.53
C GLU A 38 1.01 -11.72 9.07
N PHE A 39 -0.30 -11.77 9.32
CA PHE A 39 -1.09 -10.58 9.69
C PHE A 39 -0.54 -9.84 10.92
N HIS A 40 -0.09 -10.59 11.92
CA HIS A 40 0.43 -10.04 13.18
C HIS A 40 1.79 -9.34 13.02
N GLN A 41 2.50 -9.57 11.92
CA GLN A 41 3.81 -8.96 11.65
C GLN A 41 3.67 -7.59 10.98
N ILE A 42 2.58 -7.35 10.24
CA ILE A 42 2.39 -6.10 9.46
C ILE A 42 2.58 -4.83 10.30
N PRO A 43 2.07 -4.72 11.55
CA PRO A 43 2.24 -3.51 12.36
C PRO A 43 3.69 -3.24 12.81
N THR A 44 4.55 -4.25 12.82
CA THR A 44 5.93 -4.15 13.34
C THR A 44 6.97 -3.96 12.24
N LEU A 45 6.56 -4.04 10.97
CA LEU A 45 7.46 -3.85 9.83
C LEU A 45 8.00 -2.41 9.80
N LYS A 46 9.28 -2.28 9.43
CA LYS A 46 9.93 -0.97 9.24
C LYS A 46 9.56 -0.32 7.90
N ALA A 47 9.29 -1.15 6.89
CA ALA A 47 8.90 -0.75 5.55
C ALA A 47 7.78 -1.68 5.07
N PRO A 48 6.97 -1.29 4.07
CA PRO A 48 5.96 -2.19 3.52
C PRO A 48 6.60 -3.45 2.95
N ALA A 49 6.01 -4.63 3.19
CA ALA A 49 6.45 -5.86 2.55
C ALA A 49 6.42 -5.73 1.02
N MET A 50 7.34 -6.39 0.32
CA MET A 50 7.48 -6.29 -1.14
C MET A 50 6.18 -6.70 -1.86
N ASP A 51 5.47 -7.69 -1.31
CA ASP A 51 4.12 -8.06 -1.71
C ASP A 51 3.14 -6.89 -1.76
N ALA A 52 3.11 -6.07 -0.70
CA ALA A 52 2.22 -4.92 -0.62
C ALA A 52 2.65 -3.81 -1.60
N VAL A 53 3.96 -3.61 -1.78
CA VAL A 53 4.50 -2.62 -2.74
C VAL A 53 4.04 -2.96 -4.16
N VAL A 54 4.30 -4.19 -4.62
CA VAL A 54 3.95 -4.60 -5.98
C VAL A 54 2.44 -4.75 -6.17
N PHE A 55 1.70 -5.13 -5.12
CA PHE A 55 0.24 -5.10 -5.14
C PHE A 55 -0.30 -3.70 -5.48
N HIS A 56 0.17 -2.64 -4.80
CA HIS A 56 -0.31 -1.29 -5.06
C HIS A 56 0.16 -0.72 -6.40
N ILE A 57 1.37 -1.06 -6.84
CA ILE A 57 1.84 -0.71 -8.19
C ILE A 57 0.91 -1.31 -9.26
N ASN A 58 0.54 -2.58 -9.12
CA ASN A 58 -0.37 -3.26 -10.05
C ASN A 58 -1.81 -2.69 -10.03
N LEU A 59 -2.23 -2.05 -8.93
CA LEU A 59 -3.51 -1.34 -8.88
C LEU A 59 -3.45 0.04 -9.54
N ALA A 60 -2.31 0.72 -9.43
CA ALA A 60 -2.13 2.08 -9.94
C ALA A 60 -1.81 2.12 -11.44
N MET A 61 -1.12 1.10 -11.95
CA MET A 61 -0.52 1.10 -13.30
C MET A 61 -0.84 -0.19 -14.04
N GLN A 62 -1.13 -0.07 -15.34
CA GLN A 62 -1.60 -1.20 -16.15
C GLN A 62 -0.46 -1.92 -16.87
N ASN A 63 0.49 -1.19 -17.45
CA ASN A 63 1.52 -1.76 -18.32
C ASN A 63 2.86 -1.91 -17.57
N ASP A 64 3.62 -2.95 -17.92
CA ASP A 64 4.84 -3.28 -17.17
C ASP A 64 5.99 -2.28 -17.39
N LYS A 65 6.01 -1.59 -18.53
CA LYS A 65 7.02 -0.56 -18.78
C LYS A 65 6.87 0.60 -17.79
N GLU A 66 5.65 1.10 -17.63
CA GLU A 66 5.30 2.16 -16.67
C GLU A 66 5.63 1.74 -15.24
N LYS A 67 5.31 0.49 -14.85
CA LYS A 67 5.66 -0.05 -13.53
C LYS A 67 7.18 -0.07 -13.30
N LYS A 68 7.96 -0.53 -14.28
CA LYS A 68 9.43 -0.56 -14.19
C LYS A 68 10.01 0.85 -14.11
N ASP A 69 9.56 1.75 -14.97
CA ASP A 69 9.98 3.16 -14.98
C ASP A 69 9.65 3.82 -13.63
N PHE A 70 8.48 3.54 -13.06
CA PHE A 70 8.08 4.00 -11.74
C PHE A 70 9.00 3.47 -10.64
N ILE A 71 9.28 2.16 -10.61
CA ILE A 71 10.17 1.57 -9.59
C ILE A 71 11.55 2.23 -9.65
N VAL A 72 12.13 2.37 -10.84
CA VAL A 72 13.45 3.01 -11.02
C VAL A 72 13.42 4.47 -10.56
N ASP A 73 12.43 5.25 -10.97
CA ASP A 73 12.32 6.66 -10.60
C ASP A 73 12.08 6.85 -9.09
N TYR A 74 11.18 6.06 -8.49
CA TYR A 74 10.83 6.17 -7.08
C TYR A 74 12.00 5.75 -6.19
N VAL A 75 12.75 4.69 -6.52
CA VAL A 75 13.90 4.26 -5.71
C VAL A 75 15.05 5.28 -5.76
N LEU A 76 15.25 5.95 -6.89
CA LEU A 76 16.30 6.96 -7.04
C LEU A 76 15.90 8.35 -6.51
N SER A 77 14.63 8.71 -6.64
CA SER A 77 14.10 10.01 -6.23
C SER A 77 12.71 9.88 -5.60
N PRO A 78 12.62 9.24 -4.42
CA PRO A 78 11.36 8.98 -3.74
C PRO A 78 10.75 10.29 -3.25
N ASP A 79 9.42 10.40 -3.40
CA ASP A 79 8.67 11.56 -2.95
C ASP A 79 7.25 11.15 -2.54
N THR A 80 6.69 11.84 -1.55
CA THR A 80 5.31 11.61 -1.09
C THR A 80 4.28 11.70 -2.22
N SER A 81 4.44 12.65 -3.14
CA SER A 81 3.53 12.87 -4.27
C SER A 81 3.58 11.76 -5.32
N LYS A 82 4.68 10.99 -5.35
CA LYS A 82 4.84 9.82 -6.24
C LYS A 82 4.33 8.53 -5.60
N SER A 83 4.01 8.52 -4.31
CA SER A 83 3.62 7.29 -3.63
C SER A 83 2.29 6.77 -4.19
N VAL A 84 2.30 5.52 -4.65
CA VAL A 84 1.09 4.79 -5.08
C VAL A 84 0.40 4.06 -3.93
N CYS A 85 1.01 4.07 -2.74
CA CYS A 85 0.45 3.49 -1.53
C CYS A 85 -0.53 4.45 -0.87
N GLU A 86 -1.46 3.91 -0.06
CA GLU A 86 -2.42 4.75 0.69
C GLU A 86 -1.71 5.77 1.59
N SER A 87 -2.26 6.99 1.71
CA SER A 87 -1.65 8.10 2.48
C SER A 87 -1.35 7.79 3.96
N ASN A 88 -2.13 6.91 4.59
CA ASN A 88 -1.87 6.41 5.95
C ASN A 88 -0.58 5.57 6.02
N LYS A 89 -0.14 4.95 4.92
CA LYS A 89 1.10 4.16 4.86
C LYS A 89 2.33 5.04 4.78
N VAL A 90 2.26 6.17 4.09
CA VAL A 90 3.33 7.20 4.15
C VAL A 90 3.45 7.76 5.57
N SER A 91 2.31 7.94 6.27
CA SER A 91 2.34 8.37 7.67
C SER A 91 2.91 7.30 8.62
N GLN A 92 2.73 6.02 8.29
CA GLN A 92 3.21 4.88 9.10
C GLN A 92 4.69 4.56 8.85
N PHE A 93 5.12 4.46 7.59
CA PHE A 93 6.46 4.01 7.20
C PHE A 93 7.39 5.15 6.80
N GLY A 94 6.86 6.35 6.60
CA GLY A 94 7.60 7.45 5.99
C GLY A 94 7.77 7.29 4.47
N VAL A 95 8.61 8.15 3.92
CA VAL A 95 9.07 8.05 2.51
C VAL A 95 10.33 7.18 2.48
N MET A 96 10.43 6.30 1.48
CA MET A 96 11.62 5.49 1.26
C MET A 96 12.87 6.39 1.12
N PRO A 97 14.01 6.07 1.75
CA PRO A 97 15.25 6.80 1.50
C PRO A 97 15.74 6.59 0.06
N SER A 98 16.22 7.66 -0.59
CA SER A 98 16.84 7.56 -1.92
C SER A 98 18.01 6.58 -1.90
N GLN A 99 18.08 5.70 -2.90
CA GLN A 99 19.20 4.77 -3.12
C GLN A 99 20.16 5.27 -4.19
N LYS A 100 20.11 6.57 -4.52
CA LYS A 100 20.98 7.16 -5.54
C LYS A 100 22.45 7.08 -5.09
N GLY A 101 23.26 6.37 -5.87
CA GLY A 101 24.67 6.10 -5.56
C GLY A 101 24.90 4.71 -4.96
N ASP A 102 23.87 4.12 -4.35
CA ASP A 102 23.94 2.78 -3.76
C ASP A 102 23.47 1.69 -4.74
N VAL A 103 22.61 2.03 -5.69
CA VAL A 103 22.09 1.13 -6.74
C VAL A 103 22.09 1.84 -8.10
N THR A 104 22.53 1.16 -9.17
CA THR A 104 22.52 1.71 -10.52
C THR A 104 21.17 1.54 -11.22
N LYS A 105 20.95 2.24 -12.33
CA LYS A 105 19.71 2.09 -13.12
C LYS A 105 19.59 0.71 -13.74
N GLU A 106 20.72 0.12 -14.13
CA GLU A 106 20.80 -1.21 -14.73
C GLU A 106 20.45 -2.29 -13.69
N GLU A 107 21.00 -2.16 -12.48
CA GLU A 107 20.62 -3.02 -11.35
C GLU A 107 19.12 -2.87 -11.03
N LEU A 108 18.61 -1.63 -10.98
CA LEU A 108 17.18 -1.38 -10.72
C LEU A 108 16.27 -1.94 -11.81
N ALA A 109 16.70 -2.00 -13.08
CA ALA A 109 15.91 -2.62 -14.15
C ALA A 109 15.77 -4.15 -13.94
N LEU A 110 16.82 -4.81 -13.43
CA LEU A 110 16.79 -6.22 -13.06
C LEU A 110 15.91 -6.45 -11.82
N ILE A 111 16.09 -5.62 -10.78
CA ILE A 111 15.26 -5.67 -9.56
C ILE A 111 13.78 -5.44 -9.89
N ALA A 112 13.45 -4.43 -10.70
CA ALA A 112 12.06 -4.14 -11.06
C ALA A 112 11.43 -5.27 -11.87
N THR A 113 12.22 -5.97 -12.70
CA THR A 113 11.75 -7.16 -13.41
C THR A 113 11.44 -8.29 -12.43
N GLU A 114 12.37 -8.61 -11.52
CA GLU A 114 12.17 -9.62 -10.48
C GLU A 114 10.94 -9.32 -9.61
N MET A 115 10.80 -8.06 -9.17
CA MET A 115 9.67 -7.61 -8.35
C MET A 115 8.33 -7.89 -9.03
N LEU A 116 8.20 -7.53 -10.31
CA LEU A 116 6.94 -7.69 -11.04
C LEU A 116 6.63 -9.14 -11.42
N GLU A 117 7.65 -9.99 -11.54
CA GLU A 117 7.49 -11.41 -11.86
C GLU A 117 7.12 -12.23 -10.61
N GLN A 118 7.75 -11.97 -9.46
CA GLN A 118 7.55 -12.76 -8.25
C GLN A 118 6.39 -12.28 -7.37
N TYR A 119 6.13 -10.97 -7.35
CA TYR A 119 5.21 -10.37 -6.40
C TYR A 119 3.92 -9.83 -7.05
N PRO A 120 2.79 -9.81 -6.32
CA PRO A 120 2.62 -10.41 -5.02
C PRO A 120 2.52 -11.93 -5.10
N HIS A 121 3.10 -12.60 -4.12
CA HIS A 121 2.93 -14.00 -3.82
C HIS A 121 1.44 -14.38 -3.76
N LYS A 122 1.15 -15.62 -4.17
CA LYS A 122 -0.20 -16.17 -4.15
C LYS A 122 -0.80 -16.16 -2.75
N SER A 123 -0.02 -16.48 -1.73
CA SER A 123 -0.43 -16.45 -0.31
C SER A 123 -0.90 -15.06 0.11
N PHE A 124 -0.13 -14.01 -0.22
CA PHE A 124 -0.51 -12.63 0.04
C PHE A 124 -1.81 -12.24 -0.67
N LYS A 125 -1.96 -12.60 -1.95
CA LYS A 125 -3.21 -12.37 -2.71
C LYS A 125 -4.42 -13.05 -2.05
N THR A 126 -4.25 -14.28 -1.54
CA THR A 126 -5.31 -15.01 -0.82
C THR A 126 -5.65 -14.30 0.49
N MET A 127 -4.64 -13.96 1.30
CA MET A 127 -4.83 -13.22 2.55
C MET A 127 -5.59 -11.92 2.33
N ILE A 128 -5.21 -11.10 1.34
CA ILE A 128 -5.92 -9.85 1.02
C ILE A 128 -7.36 -10.11 0.60
N LYS A 129 -7.63 -11.14 -0.21
CA LYS A 129 -9.01 -11.50 -0.59
C LYS A 129 -9.85 -11.92 0.61
N GLU A 130 -9.29 -12.68 1.53
CA GLU A 130 -9.95 -13.10 2.77
C GLU A 130 -10.22 -11.91 3.69
N MET A 131 -9.22 -11.04 3.87
CA MET A 131 -9.38 -9.77 4.60
C MET A 131 -10.49 -8.93 3.98
N GLN A 132 -10.49 -8.70 2.66
CA GLN A 132 -11.54 -7.95 1.98
C GLN A 132 -12.93 -8.59 2.12
N LYS A 133 -13.01 -9.93 2.12
CA LYS A 133 -14.27 -10.64 2.37
C LYS A 133 -14.76 -10.43 3.79
N ASN A 134 -13.86 -10.54 4.77
CA ASN A 134 -14.17 -10.30 6.18
C ASN A 134 -14.51 -8.83 6.44
N ASP A 135 -13.81 -7.89 5.80
CA ASP A 135 -14.10 -6.47 5.84
C ASP A 135 -15.45 -6.17 5.19
N LYS A 136 -15.81 -6.83 4.09
CA LYS A 136 -17.17 -6.75 3.53
C LYS A 136 -18.20 -7.29 4.51
N ILE A 137 -17.95 -8.44 5.15
CA ILE A 137 -18.84 -9.01 6.17
C ILE A 137 -18.96 -8.07 7.37
N ASN A 138 -17.86 -7.49 7.85
CA ASN A 138 -17.82 -6.56 8.96
C ASN A 138 -18.47 -5.22 8.59
N ALA A 139 -18.26 -4.74 7.37
CA ALA A 139 -18.92 -3.57 6.83
C ALA A 139 -20.41 -3.82 6.59
N LEU A 140 -20.85 -5.05 6.30
CA LEU A 140 -22.25 -5.45 6.25
C LEU A 140 -22.85 -5.53 7.66
N LYS A 141 -22.12 -6.08 8.64
CA LYS A 141 -22.51 -6.10 10.07
C LYS A 141 -22.56 -4.69 10.67
N GLY A 142 -21.65 -3.81 10.27
CA GLY A 142 -21.63 -2.38 10.60
C GLY A 142 -22.37 -1.52 9.57
N SER A 143 -23.06 -2.13 8.60
CA SER A 143 -23.73 -1.40 7.53
C SER A 143 -24.93 -0.69 8.13
N PRO A 144 -25.09 0.61 7.89
CA PRO A 144 -26.24 1.36 8.36
C PRO A 144 -27.57 0.93 7.69
N PHE A 145 -27.51 -0.01 6.75
CA PHE A 145 -28.64 -0.56 6.03
C PHE A 145 -29.04 -1.97 6.47
N LEU A 146 -28.20 -2.69 7.23
CA LEU A 146 -28.51 -4.05 7.67
C LEU A 146 -28.45 -4.15 9.21
N VAL A 147 -29.52 -4.73 9.75
CA VAL A 147 -29.87 -4.83 11.17
C VAL A 147 -28.78 -5.56 11.96
N ASN A 148 -28.05 -4.86 12.84
CA ASN A 148 -27.92 -5.28 14.24
C ASN A 148 -27.34 -4.20 15.18
N SER A 149 -27.78 -4.24 16.43
CA SER A 149 -27.40 -3.45 17.62
C SER A 149 -28.05 -2.06 17.79
N GLU A 150 -29.26 -2.11 18.35
CA GLU A 150 -29.76 -1.27 19.45
C GLU A 150 -29.39 0.23 19.45
N GLY A 151 -30.17 1.03 18.72
CA GLY A 151 -30.57 2.33 19.27
C GLY A 151 -30.09 3.64 18.62
N LEU A 152 -29.78 3.65 17.31
CA LEU A 152 -29.67 4.83 16.39
C LEU A 152 -28.42 5.76 16.57
N PRO A 153 -27.94 6.59 15.59
CA PRO A 153 -28.28 6.73 14.14
C PRO A 153 -27.08 6.86 13.13
N HIS A 154 -27.39 6.44 11.89
CA HIS A 154 -26.95 6.77 10.51
C HIS A 154 -25.66 7.57 10.17
N MET A 155 -24.95 7.06 9.16
CA MET A 155 -24.02 7.61 8.13
C MET A 155 -23.31 8.97 8.30
N THR A 156 -23.90 9.94 8.97
CA THR A 156 -23.28 11.24 9.27
C THR A 156 -21.94 11.14 10.01
N LYS A 157 -21.70 10.09 10.81
CA LYS A 157 -20.41 9.92 11.53
C LYS A 157 -19.26 9.55 10.58
N LEU A 158 -19.55 8.74 9.55
CA LEU A 158 -18.59 8.39 8.50
C LEU A 158 -18.29 9.59 7.58
N LEU A 159 -19.29 10.41 7.27
CA LEU A 159 -19.10 11.67 6.54
C LEU A 159 -18.19 12.65 7.29
N ILE A 160 -18.37 12.84 8.59
CA ILE A 160 -17.51 13.71 9.42
C ILE A 160 -16.06 13.20 9.45
N GLN A 161 -15.85 11.89 9.56
CA GLN A 161 -14.51 11.29 9.57
C GLN A 161 -13.75 11.42 8.24
N ASN A 162 -14.45 11.72 7.14
CA ASN A 162 -13.88 11.75 5.80
C ASN A 162 -13.99 13.13 5.12
N TRP A 163 -14.59 14.10 5.80
CA TRP A 163 -15.01 15.40 5.29
C TRP A 163 -13.89 16.33 4.79
N ASP A 164 -12.68 16.15 5.29
CA ASP A 164 -11.50 16.90 4.86
C ASP A 164 -10.79 16.26 3.66
N LYS A 165 -11.29 15.12 3.16
CA LYS A 165 -10.80 14.56 1.89
C LYS A 165 -11.22 15.47 0.75
N ALA A 166 -10.24 15.97 0.00
CA ALA A 166 -10.45 16.74 -1.23
C ALA A 166 -11.43 16.06 -2.22
N LYS A 167 -11.50 14.73 -2.18
CA LYS A 167 -12.39 13.89 -2.99
C LYS A 167 -13.89 14.06 -2.70
N LEU A 168 -14.28 14.60 -1.54
CA LEU A 168 -15.69 14.92 -1.24
C LEU A 168 -16.12 16.30 -1.75
N GLY A 169 -15.18 17.21 -2.02
CA GLY A 169 -15.45 18.50 -2.67
C GLY A 169 -16.43 19.42 -1.92
N LEU A 170 -16.61 19.27 -0.60
CA LEU A 170 -17.59 20.05 0.16
C LEU A 170 -17.05 21.45 0.53
N THR A 171 -17.82 22.47 0.18
CA THR A 171 -17.58 23.88 0.57
C THR A 171 -17.94 24.12 2.04
N SER A 172 -17.33 25.13 2.68
CA SER A 172 -17.60 25.49 4.09
C SER A 172 -19.08 25.75 4.39
N GLU A 173 -19.85 26.23 3.41
CA GLU A 173 -21.29 26.44 3.56
C GLU A 173 -22.09 25.12 3.54
N GLN A 174 -21.78 24.22 2.61
CA GLN A 174 -22.40 22.88 2.56
C GLN A 174 -22.10 22.08 3.84
N LYS A 175 -20.91 22.32 4.36
CA LYS A 175 -20.41 21.78 5.60
C LYS A 175 -21.32 22.18 6.78
N GLU A 176 -21.58 23.47 6.98
CA GLU A 176 -22.48 23.94 8.05
C GLU A 176 -23.93 23.41 7.90
N LYS A 177 -24.45 23.35 6.67
CA LYS A 177 -25.80 22.80 6.40
C LYS A 177 -25.93 21.34 6.82
N LEU A 178 -24.89 20.52 6.60
CA LEU A 178 -24.87 19.12 7.01
C LEU A 178 -24.90 18.95 8.54
N LEU A 179 -24.27 19.88 9.28
CA LEU A 179 -24.32 19.88 10.75
C LEU A 179 -25.74 20.19 11.27
N LEU A 180 -26.46 21.11 10.62
CA LEU A 180 -27.86 21.41 10.94
C LEU A 180 -28.76 20.20 10.70
N VAL A 181 -28.67 19.58 9.52
CA VAL A 181 -29.43 18.36 9.17
C VAL A 181 -29.19 17.24 10.20
N ARG A 182 -27.93 17.06 10.64
CA ARG A 182 -27.60 16.09 11.69
C ARG A 182 -28.29 16.42 13.00
N LYS A 183 -28.20 17.67 13.46
CA LYS A 183 -28.81 18.13 14.73
C LYS A 183 -30.31 17.88 14.74
N GLU A 184 -31.00 18.18 13.64
CA GLU A 184 -32.43 17.96 13.48
C GLU A 184 -32.77 16.47 13.45
N THR A 185 -32.05 15.68 12.66
CA THR A 185 -32.24 14.23 12.55
C THR A 185 -32.07 13.54 13.91
N LEU A 186 -31.00 13.86 14.64
CA LEU A 186 -30.76 13.33 15.99
C LEU A 186 -31.90 13.67 16.95
N SER A 187 -32.40 14.90 16.88
CA SER A 187 -33.48 15.37 17.74
C SER A 187 -34.81 14.67 17.43
N ALA A 188 -35.13 14.48 16.14
CA ALA A 188 -36.32 13.77 15.70
C ALA A 188 -36.26 12.28 16.08
N VAL A 189 -35.13 11.64 15.81
CA VAL A 189 -34.87 10.24 16.19
C VAL A 189 -35.00 10.04 17.71
N LYS A 190 -34.46 10.96 18.52
CA LYS A 190 -34.59 10.91 19.97
C LYS A 190 -36.05 10.99 20.41
N LYS A 191 -36.86 11.86 19.80
CA LYS A 191 -38.31 11.97 20.08
C LYS A 191 -39.05 10.68 19.72
N ILE A 192 -38.78 10.11 18.55
CA ILE A 192 -39.39 8.85 18.12
C ILE A 192 -39.02 7.72 19.09
N LYS A 193 -37.75 7.63 19.49
CA LYS A 193 -37.30 6.62 20.48
C LYS A 193 -38.03 6.77 21.83
N GLN A 194 -38.30 7.99 22.27
CA GLN A 194 -39.08 8.24 23.48
C GLN A 194 -40.54 7.79 23.34
N GLN A 195 -41.13 7.92 22.15
CA GLN A 195 -42.49 7.46 21.85
C GLN A 195 -42.61 5.94 21.71
N LEU A 196 -41.56 5.27 21.26
CA LEU A 196 -41.52 3.81 21.11
C LEU A 196 -41.18 3.08 22.40
N LYS A 197 -40.51 3.73 23.35
CA LYS A 197 -40.11 3.15 24.66
C LYS A 197 -41.24 2.50 25.48
N PRO A 198 -42.51 2.95 25.44
CA PRO A 198 -43.62 2.28 26.11
C PRO A 198 -44.15 1.03 25.39
N LEU A 199 -43.70 0.76 24.16
CA LEU A 199 -44.12 -0.36 23.32
C LEU A 199 -43.10 -1.52 23.29
N GLU A 200 -41.95 -1.33 23.95
CA GLU A 200 -40.88 -2.32 24.18
C GLU A 200 -40.86 -2.74 25.66
#